data_AF-A0A7S0L0H3-F1
#
_entry.id   AF-A0A7S0L0H3-F1
#
_cell.length_a   1.000
_cell.length_b   1.000
_cell.length_c   1.000
_cell.angle_alpha   90.00
_cell.angle_beta   90.00
_cell.angle_gamma   90.00
#
_symmetry.space_group_name_H-M   'P 1'
#
loop_
_entity.id
_entity.type
_entity.pdbx_description
1 polymer ?
#
loop_
_entity_poly.entity_id
_entity_poly.type
_entity_poly.pdbx_seq_one_letter_code
_entity_poly.pdbx_strand_id
1 'polypeptide(L)'
;LEAGAAHVTVVARRTGTICPKMIDYLNFVKPWDEHYRHDTATNVKQMGCWRKVYRESGARQPECWPGKVKHDGHTISVSDIWFVASHLGKLEARVGTLERMAADGCVLHDGSFVPADIVVGCIGFERNTTFCEQLTGRSLVKHSNYLDKNLMYLADAEIDESAFNSFFGSSVLEYAKFYTNVYVEGLERPDALGPILWGPKVEACPVQLRKWTQYIAIGAELIAKDPACAKHAADQVTDRTSHFYRTMPPATFVEVNRKEWEELHTRLNGGTPLPAEKQLAYPFPEAAEWCLPAEAVLAAA
;
A
#
# COMPACT_ATOMS: atom_id res chain seq x y z
N LEU A 1 12.45 -16.26 -12.18
CA LEU A 1 12.83 -14.94 -11.67
C LEU A 1 13.28 -15.08 -10.22
N GLU A 2 14.34 -14.37 -9.85
CA GLU A 2 15.26 -14.60 -8.71
C GLU A 2 15.82 -16.03 -8.56
N ALA A 3 14.96 -17.05 -8.50
CA ALA A 3 15.30 -18.47 -8.42
C ALA A 3 15.39 -19.18 -9.80
N GLY A 4 15.67 -18.44 -10.88
CA GLY A 4 16.01 -19.03 -12.18
C GLY A 4 14.87 -19.26 -13.20
N ALA A 5 13.59 -19.04 -12.86
CA ALA A 5 12.53 -19.13 -13.89
C ALA A 5 12.80 -18.16 -15.07
N ALA A 6 12.81 -18.70 -16.30
CA ALA A 6 13.23 -17.98 -17.51
C ALA A 6 12.23 -16.90 -17.95
N HIS A 7 10.94 -17.16 -17.76
CA HIS A 7 9.83 -16.26 -18.02
C HIS A 7 8.72 -16.48 -16.97
N VAL A 8 7.96 -15.42 -16.66
CA VAL A 8 6.80 -15.48 -15.75
C VAL A 8 5.62 -14.76 -16.38
N THR A 9 4.52 -15.49 -16.54
CA THR A 9 3.22 -14.90 -16.91
C THR A 9 2.37 -14.76 -15.67
N VAL A 10 1.99 -13.53 -15.33
CA VAL A 10 1.05 -13.26 -14.23
C VAL A 10 -0.35 -13.13 -14.80
N VAL A 11 -1.22 -14.10 -14.45
CA VAL A 11 -2.63 -14.09 -14.82
C VAL A 11 -3.45 -13.52 -13.68
N ALA A 12 -4.20 -12.44 -13.95
CA ALA A 12 -5.03 -11.77 -12.95
C ALA A 12 -6.39 -11.37 -13.52
N ARG A 13 -7.42 -11.28 -12.68
CA ARG A 13 -8.78 -10.88 -13.11
C ARG A 13 -8.87 -9.45 -13.67
N ARG A 14 -7.88 -8.61 -13.36
CA ARG A 14 -7.73 -7.22 -13.81
C ARG A 14 -6.28 -6.78 -13.64
N THR A 15 -5.87 -5.76 -14.39
CA THR A 15 -4.51 -5.21 -14.27
C THR A 15 -4.41 -4.33 -13.04
N GLY A 16 -3.83 -4.86 -11.96
CA GLY A 16 -3.61 -4.13 -10.70
C GLY A 16 -2.54 -3.05 -10.80
N THR A 17 -2.52 -2.15 -9.81
CA THR A 17 -1.54 -1.08 -9.73
C THR A 17 -0.31 -1.52 -8.95
N ILE A 18 0.86 -1.50 -9.61
CA ILE A 18 2.17 -1.82 -9.02
C ILE A 18 3.04 -0.58 -9.01
N CYS A 19 3.72 -0.27 -7.91
CA CYS A 19 4.67 0.84 -7.78
C CYS A 19 6.11 0.36 -7.54
N PRO A 20 7.11 1.18 -7.94
CA PRO A 20 8.50 0.99 -7.51
C PRO A 20 8.64 1.17 -5.99
N LYS A 21 9.62 0.51 -5.37
CA LYS A 21 9.89 0.57 -3.93
C LYS A 21 10.03 1.99 -3.41
N MET A 22 10.62 2.87 -4.21
CA MET A 22 10.81 4.27 -3.85
C MET A 22 9.51 5.03 -3.58
N ILE A 23 8.42 4.68 -4.28
CA ILE A 23 7.10 5.31 -4.05
C ILE A 23 6.58 5.01 -2.66
N ASP A 24 6.75 3.77 -2.19
CA ASP A 24 6.31 3.35 -0.86
C ASP A 24 7.14 4.02 0.22
N TYR A 25 8.47 4.05 0.06
CA TYR A 25 9.38 4.77 0.96
C TYR A 25 9.03 6.26 1.11
N LEU A 26 8.78 6.96 -0.01
CA LEU A 26 8.43 8.38 -0.01
C LEU A 26 7.14 8.67 0.76
N ASN A 27 6.18 7.73 0.84
CA ASN A 27 4.97 7.91 1.64
C ASN A 27 5.24 7.95 3.16
N PHE A 28 6.46 7.67 3.61
CA PHE A 28 6.83 7.73 5.02
C PHE A 28 7.80 8.87 5.36
N VAL A 29 8.56 9.39 4.39
CA VAL A 29 9.65 10.35 4.66
C VAL A 29 9.47 11.73 4.04
N LYS A 30 8.53 11.88 3.10
CA LYS A 30 8.20 13.20 2.54
C LYS A 30 7.65 14.11 3.64
N PRO A 31 7.82 15.44 3.50
CA PRO A 31 7.25 16.39 4.45
C PRO A 31 5.75 16.17 4.64
N TRP A 32 5.31 16.32 5.88
CA TRP A 32 3.92 16.27 6.29
C TRP A 32 3.46 17.69 6.65
N ASP A 33 2.26 18.08 6.24
CA ASP A 33 1.62 19.29 6.74
C ASP A 33 0.97 19.05 8.13
N GLU A 34 0.36 20.07 8.71
CA GLU A 34 -0.36 20.00 9.99
C GLU A 34 -1.57 19.05 10.00
N HIS A 35 -1.98 18.58 8.81
CA HIS A 35 -3.04 17.61 8.61
C HIS A 35 -2.50 16.26 8.15
N TYR A 36 -1.19 16.04 8.28
CA TYR A 36 -0.48 14.83 7.88
C TYR A 36 -0.74 14.46 6.41
N ARG A 37 -0.72 15.46 5.53
CA ARG A 37 -0.75 15.28 4.08
C ARG A 37 0.61 15.61 3.49
N HIS A 38 0.95 14.93 2.41
CA HIS A 38 2.10 15.28 1.60
C HIS A 38 1.75 16.37 0.61
N ASP A 39 2.74 17.21 0.28
CA ASP A 39 2.58 18.30 -0.66
C ASP A 39 2.22 17.81 -2.08
N THR A 40 1.41 18.62 -2.77
CA THR A 40 0.93 18.30 -4.12
C THR A 40 2.06 18.25 -5.15
N ALA A 41 3.09 19.09 -5.02
CA ALA A 41 4.15 19.19 -6.02
C ALA A 41 4.99 17.91 -6.07
N THR A 42 5.35 17.36 -4.92
CA THR A 42 6.07 16.08 -4.82
C THR A 42 5.20 14.91 -5.27
N ASN A 43 3.91 14.91 -4.96
CA ASN A 43 2.98 13.89 -5.46
C ASN A 43 2.90 13.90 -7.00
N VAL A 44 2.92 15.08 -7.63
CA VAL A 44 2.95 15.21 -9.09
C VAL A 44 4.26 14.64 -9.67
N LYS A 45 5.42 14.96 -9.06
CA LYS A 45 6.72 14.39 -9.47
C LYS A 45 6.72 12.86 -9.37
N GLN A 46 6.26 12.33 -8.24
CA GLN A 46 6.16 10.89 -7.98
C GLN A 46 5.28 10.18 -9.03
N MET A 47 4.10 10.73 -9.32
CA MET A 47 3.20 10.17 -10.36
C MET A 47 3.82 10.27 -11.76
N GLY A 48 4.58 11.33 -12.04
CA GLY A 48 5.34 11.49 -13.28
C GLY A 48 6.36 10.36 -13.47
N CYS A 49 7.22 10.13 -12.47
CA CYS A 49 8.18 9.04 -12.47
C CYS A 49 7.49 7.67 -12.57
N TRP A 50 6.38 7.48 -11.87
CA TRP A 50 5.62 6.23 -11.90
C TRP A 50 5.06 5.91 -13.29
N ARG A 51 4.44 6.89 -13.95
CA ARG A 51 3.94 6.72 -15.33
C ARG A 51 5.08 6.53 -16.32
N LYS A 52 6.20 7.21 -16.12
CA LYS A 52 7.40 7.06 -16.94
C LYS A 52 7.92 5.63 -16.87
N VAL A 53 8.10 5.05 -15.68
CA VAL A 53 8.64 3.69 -15.55
C VAL A 53 7.74 2.63 -16.19
N TYR A 54 6.40 2.72 -16.07
CA TYR A 54 5.48 1.83 -16.77
C TYR A 54 5.69 1.84 -18.29
N ARG A 55 5.84 3.04 -18.85
CA ARG A 55 6.02 3.24 -20.29
C ARG A 55 7.37 2.72 -20.76
N GLU A 56 8.44 3.04 -20.04
CA GLU A 56 9.80 2.66 -20.41
C GLU A 56 10.05 1.16 -20.20
N SER A 57 9.42 0.54 -19.21
CA SER A 57 9.57 -0.88 -18.94
C SER A 57 8.71 -1.78 -19.83
N GLY A 58 7.78 -1.22 -20.61
CA GLY A 58 6.78 -1.99 -21.35
C GLY A 58 5.77 -2.74 -20.46
N ALA A 59 5.73 -2.46 -19.15
CA ALA A 59 4.80 -3.11 -18.25
C ALA A 59 3.36 -2.68 -18.58
N ARG A 60 2.42 -3.61 -18.51
CA ARG A 60 1.00 -3.32 -18.76
C ARG A 60 0.48 -2.32 -17.73
N GLN A 61 -0.06 -1.20 -18.19
CA GLN A 61 -0.62 -0.17 -17.32
C GLN A 61 -1.96 -0.62 -16.70
N PRO A 62 -2.27 -0.18 -15.47
CA PRO A 62 -3.57 -0.44 -14.85
C PRO A 62 -4.72 0.17 -15.65
N GLU A 63 -5.83 -0.55 -15.80
CA GLU A 63 -6.99 -0.11 -16.59
C GLU A 63 -7.69 1.12 -15.99
N CYS A 64 -7.54 1.35 -14.68
CA CYS A 64 -8.12 2.50 -14.01
C CYS A 64 -7.37 3.82 -14.26
N TRP A 65 -6.19 3.78 -14.89
CA TRP A 65 -5.41 4.99 -15.17
C TRP A 65 -5.91 5.71 -16.44
N PRO A 66 -5.85 7.06 -16.50
CA PRO A 66 -5.34 7.99 -15.47
C PRO A 66 -6.40 8.42 -14.43
N GLY A 67 -7.63 7.91 -14.51
CA GLY A 67 -8.76 8.39 -13.72
C GLY A 67 -8.67 8.11 -12.22
N LYS A 68 -8.16 6.94 -11.84
CA LYS A 68 -7.94 6.53 -10.45
C LYS A 68 -6.53 5.97 -10.28
N VAL A 69 -6.01 5.97 -9.06
CA VAL A 69 -4.70 5.37 -8.76
C VAL A 69 -4.79 3.84 -8.71
N LYS A 70 -5.90 3.29 -8.21
CA LYS A 70 -6.14 1.85 -8.06
C LYS A 70 -7.62 1.51 -8.26
N HIS A 71 -7.91 0.22 -8.50
CA HIS A 71 -9.28 -0.28 -8.55
C HIS A 71 -9.88 -0.46 -7.14
N ASP A 72 -11.21 -0.49 -7.08
CA ASP A 72 -11.95 -0.87 -5.88
C ASP A 72 -11.63 -2.32 -5.44
N GLY A 73 -11.42 -2.50 -4.14
CA GLY A 73 -10.99 -3.76 -3.54
C GLY A 73 -9.56 -4.18 -3.90
N HIS A 74 -8.68 -3.24 -4.27
CA HIS A 74 -7.26 -3.51 -4.56
C HIS A 74 -6.33 -2.68 -3.68
N THR A 75 -5.21 -3.28 -3.28
CA THR A 75 -4.02 -2.58 -2.79
C THR A 75 -3.14 -2.15 -3.97
N ILE A 76 -2.16 -1.31 -3.69
CA ILE A 76 -1.03 -1.06 -4.59
C ILE A 76 0.08 -2.01 -4.16
N SER A 77 0.57 -2.85 -5.06
CA SER A 77 1.72 -3.73 -4.77
C SER A 77 3.02 -2.99 -5.05
N VAL A 78 4.07 -3.31 -4.29
CA VAL A 78 5.40 -2.71 -4.45
C VAL A 78 6.34 -3.72 -5.09
N SER A 79 6.95 -3.39 -6.24
CA SER A 79 7.84 -4.33 -6.94
C SER A 79 8.72 -3.65 -7.98
N ASP A 80 10.02 -3.51 -7.70
CA ASP A 80 11.01 -3.06 -8.70
C ASP A 80 11.26 -4.14 -9.76
N ILE A 81 11.29 -5.41 -9.34
CA ILE A 81 11.48 -6.57 -10.21
C ILE A 81 10.39 -6.66 -11.28
N TRP A 82 9.16 -6.21 -11.01
CA TRP A 82 8.08 -6.17 -12.00
C TRP A 82 8.48 -5.33 -13.23
N PHE A 83 9.04 -4.15 -13.00
CA PHE A 83 9.43 -3.24 -14.09
C PHE A 83 10.68 -3.75 -14.81
N VAL A 84 11.73 -4.11 -14.07
CA VAL A 84 12.97 -4.60 -14.68
C VAL A 84 12.73 -5.90 -15.46
N ALA A 85 11.95 -6.85 -14.94
CA ALA A 85 11.64 -8.08 -15.66
C ALA A 85 10.76 -7.85 -16.90
N SER A 86 9.81 -6.90 -16.84
CA SER A 86 9.00 -6.51 -18.00
C SER A 86 9.87 -5.93 -19.11
N HIS A 87 10.80 -5.04 -18.75
CA HIS A 87 11.75 -4.43 -19.69
C HIS A 87 12.60 -5.46 -20.42
N LEU A 88 13.02 -6.52 -19.69
CA LEU A 88 13.81 -7.61 -20.24
C LEU A 88 12.98 -8.67 -20.99
N GLY A 89 11.66 -8.51 -21.12
CA GLY A 89 10.76 -9.49 -21.74
C GLY A 89 10.62 -10.81 -20.96
N LYS A 90 10.97 -10.79 -19.67
CA LYS A 90 10.94 -11.97 -18.78
C LYS A 90 9.69 -12.04 -17.91
N LEU A 91 8.89 -10.99 -17.91
CA LEU A 91 7.62 -10.95 -17.21
C LEU A 91 6.56 -10.32 -18.11
N GLU A 92 5.36 -10.89 -18.10
CA GLU A 92 4.18 -10.27 -18.69
C GLU A 92 2.95 -10.45 -17.80
N ALA A 93 1.95 -9.58 -18.01
CA ALA A 93 0.68 -9.63 -17.32
C ALA A 93 -0.47 -9.91 -18.30
N ARG A 94 -1.28 -10.92 -17.99
CA ARG A 94 -2.49 -11.27 -18.75
C ARG A 94 -3.72 -11.14 -17.89
N VAL A 95 -4.76 -10.53 -18.45
CA VAL A 95 -6.08 -10.48 -17.80
C VAL A 95 -6.80 -11.78 -18.10
N GLY A 96 -7.22 -12.49 -17.06
CA GLY A 96 -7.93 -13.76 -17.21
C GLY A 96 -8.14 -14.48 -15.88
N THR A 97 -8.85 -15.60 -15.97
CA THR A 97 -9.07 -16.53 -14.85
C THR A 97 -8.70 -17.93 -15.34
N LEU A 98 -7.98 -18.67 -14.50
CA LEU A 98 -7.65 -20.06 -14.75
C LEU A 98 -8.93 -20.91 -14.81
N GLU A 99 -9.14 -21.67 -15.89
CA GLU A 99 -10.25 -22.63 -15.99
C GLU A 99 -9.80 -24.02 -15.56
N ARG A 100 -8.68 -24.49 -16.15
CA ARG A 100 -8.10 -25.80 -15.82
C ARG A 100 -6.60 -25.84 -16.06
N MET A 101 -5.94 -26.74 -15.35
CA MET A 101 -4.55 -27.11 -15.64
C MET A 101 -4.50 -28.11 -16.81
N ALA A 102 -3.38 -28.13 -17.52
CA ALA A 102 -3.03 -29.09 -18.56
C ALA A 102 -1.63 -29.67 -18.26
N ALA A 103 -1.18 -30.66 -19.03
CA ALA A 103 0.09 -31.32 -18.80
C ALA A 103 1.31 -30.37 -18.99
N ASP A 104 1.16 -29.37 -19.86
CA ASP A 104 2.19 -28.45 -20.33
C ASP A 104 1.86 -26.96 -20.10
N GLY A 105 0.89 -26.69 -19.22
CA GLY A 105 0.48 -25.34 -18.90
C GLY A 105 -0.93 -25.24 -18.35
N CYS A 106 -1.64 -24.19 -18.72
CA CYS A 106 -3.01 -23.99 -18.30
C CYS A 106 -3.91 -23.36 -19.36
N VAL A 107 -5.21 -23.61 -19.22
CA VAL A 107 -6.25 -23.02 -20.04
C VAL A 107 -6.98 -21.95 -19.23
N LEU A 108 -7.10 -20.76 -19.80
CA LEU A 108 -7.88 -19.67 -19.25
C LEU A 108 -9.34 -19.81 -19.67
N HIS A 109 -10.24 -19.16 -18.93
CA HIS A 109 -11.69 -19.22 -19.17
C HIS A 109 -12.14 -18.71 -20.55
N ASP A 110 -11.31 -17.95 -21.26
CA ASP A 110 -11.57 -17.53 -22.65
C ASP A 110 -11.16 -18.59 -23.68
N GLY A 111 -10.71 -19.77 -23.23
CA GLY A 111 -10.21 -20.87 -24.05
C GLY A 111 -8.74 -20.73 -24.46
N SER A 112 -8.06 -19.63 -24.11
CA SER A 112 -6.65 -19.44 -24.44
C SER A 112 -5.74 -20.34 -23.60
N PHE A 113 -4.63 -20.77 -24.21
CA PHE A 113 -3.62 -21.60 -23.55
C PHE A 113 -2.40 -20.77 -23.15
N VAL A 114 -1.93 -20.97 -21.93
CA VAL A 114 -0.69 -20.39 -21.40
C VAL A 114 0.29 -21.52 -21.10
N PRO A 115 1.38 -21.67 -21.87
CA PRO A 115 2.38 -22.69 -21.59
C PRO A 115 3.10 -22.39 -20.27
N ALA A 116 3.27 -23.41 -19.43
CA ALA A 116 3.98 -23.26 -18.15
C ALA A 116 4.51 -24.60 -17.66
N ASP A 117 5.75 -24.59 -17.16
CA ASP A 117 6.35 -25.73 -16.46
C ASP A 117 5.87 -25.83 -14.99
N ILE A 118 5.55 -24.68 -14.39
CA ILE A 118 5.14 -24.54 -12.99
C ILE A 118 3.98 -23.57 -12.92
N VAL A 119 2.88 -23.98 -12.26
CA VAL A 119 1.75 -23.11 -11.96
C VAL A 119 1.74 -22.82 -10.45
N VAL A 120 1.86 -21.54 -10.10
CA VAL A 120 1.76 -21.09 -8.71
C VAL A 120 0.40 -20.43 -8.50
N GLY A 121 -0.45 -21.08 -7.70
CA GLY A 121 -1.74 -20.53 -7.32
C GLY A 121 -1.58 -19.43 -6.28
N CYS A 122 -1.78 -18.18 -6.66
CA CYS A 122 -1.90 -17.05 -5.72
C CYS A 122 -3.32 -17.03 -5.14
N ILE A 123 -3.60 -17.95 -4.21
CA ILE A 123 -4.89 -18.01 -3.52
C ILE A 123 -4.90 -16.89 -2.47
N GLY A 124 -5.71 -15.86 -2.70
CA GLY A 124 -5.90 -14.76 -1.75
C GLY A 124 -6.62 -15.22 -0.48
N PHE A 125 -6.67 -14.34 0.51
CA PHE A 125 -7.46 -14.55 1.73
C PHE A 125 -8.84 -13.94 1.56
N GLU A 126 -9.87 -14.63 2.06
CA GLU A 126 -11.20 -14.05 2.21
C GLU A 126 -11.29 -13.31 3.55
N ARG A 127 -11.99 -12.17 3.58
CA ARG A 127 -12.29 -11.50 4.86
C ARG A 127 -13.23 -12.39 5.66
N ASN A 128 -12.75 -12.91 6.78
CA ASN A 128 -13.57 -13.71 7.69
C ASN A 128 -14.44 -12.78 8.56
N THR A 129 -15.55 -12.30 8.00
CA THR A 129 -16.48 -11.40 8.71
C THR A 129 -17.48 -12.18 9.56
N THR A 130 -17.74 -13.45 9.23
CA THR A 130 -18.68 -14.31 9.95
C THR A 130 -18.20 -14.65 11.36
N PHE A 131 -16.89 -14.81 11.57
CA PHE A 131 -16.35 -15.15 12.88
C PHE A 131 -16.58 -14.03 13.90
N CYS A 132 -16.52 -12.76 13.48
CA CYS A 132 -16.82 -11.62 14.35
C CYS A 132 -18.25 -11.70 14.89
N GLU A 133 -19.23 -11.95 14.02
CA GLU A 133 -20.64 -12.06 14.40
C GLU A 133 -20.88 -13.26 15.32
N GLN A 134 -20.28 -14.41 15.00
CA GLN A 134 -20.39 -15.64 15.79
C GLN A 134 -19.80 -15.48 17.20
N LEU A 135 -18.66 -14.78 17.33
CA LEU A 135 -17.97 -14.60 18.59
C LEU A 135 -18.63 -13.53 19.48
N THR A 136 -19.13 -12.45 18.87
CA THR A 136 -19.58 -11.26 19.61
C THR A 136 -21.10 -11.09 19.66
N GLY A 137 -21.84 -11.80 18.80
CA GLY A 137 -23.27 -11.59 18.59
C GLY A 137 -23.62 -10.26 17.92
N ARG A 138 -22.63 -9.52 17.37
CA ARG A 138 -22.81 -8.20 16.76
C ARG A 138 -22.66 -8.30 15.24
N SER A 139 -23.71 -7.91 14.51
CA SER A 139 -23.71 -7.83 13.05
C SER A 139 -23.43 -6.42 12.51
N LEU A 140 -23.44 -5.41 13.38
CA LEU A 140 -23.16 -4.01 13.03
C LEU A 140 -21.88 -3.54 13.72
N VAL A 141 -21.11 -2.73 13.00
CA VAL A 141 -19.92 -2.04 13.50
C VAL A 141 -20.03 -0.55 13.21
N LYS A 142 -19.64 0.27 14.19
CA LYS A 142 -19.53 1.71 14.04
C LYS A 142 -18.37 2.06 13.10
N HIS A 143 -18.48 3.15 12.35
CA HIS A 143 -17.40 3.63 11.47
C HIS A 143 -16.10 3.94 12.25
N SER A 144 -16.19 4.13 13.56
CA SER A 144 -15.09 4.28 14.51
C SER A 144 -14.40 2.96 14.92
N ASN A 145 -14.79 1.83 14.33
CA ASN A 145 -14.37 0.46 14.65
C ASN A 145 -14.97 -0.14 15.92
N TYR A 146 -15.97 0.49 16.56
CA TYR A 146 -16.60 -0.07 17.76
C TYR A 146 -17.77 -1.01 17.43
N LEU A 147 -17.83 -2.16 18.09
CA LEU A 147 -19.00 -3.05 18.13
C LEU A 147 -19.92 -2.73 19.32
N ASP A 148 -19.34 -2.27 20.43
CA ASP A 148 -20.02 -1.77 21.62
C ASP A 148 -19.04 -0.89 22.43
N LYS A 149 -19.50 -0.16 23.46
CA LYS A 149 -18.71 0.77 24.29
C LYS A 149 -17.34 0.21 24.72
N ASN A 150 -17.30 -1.05 25.11
CA ASN A 150 -16.09 -1.74 25.60
C ASN A 150 -15.61 -2.84 24.64
N LEU A 151 -15.90 -2.70 23.34
CA LEU A 151 -15.52 -3.70 22.34
C LEU A 151 -15.20 -3.01 21.00
N MET A 152 -13.92 -2.92 20.69
CA MET A 152 -13.42 -2.47 19.39
C MET A 152 -13.07 -3.67 18.50
N TYR A 153 -13.39 -3.55 17.22
CA TYR A 153 -13.08 -4.53 16.19
C TYR A 153 -11.99 -4.01 15.25
N LEU A 154 -10.77 -4.51 15.40
CA LEU A 154 -9.63 -4.18 14.53
C LEU A 154 -9.34 -5.39 13.63
N ALA A 155 -9.81 -5.32 12.39
CA ALA A 155 -9.59 -6.33 11.37
C ALA A 155 -9.48 -5.64 10.01
N ASP A 156 -8.93 -6.35 9.02
CA ASP A 156 -8.83 -5.82 7.67
C ASP A 156 -10.22 -5.55 7.08
N ALA A 157 -10.41 -4.33 6.60
CA ALA A 157 -11.66 -3.87 6.02
C ALA A 157 -11.55 -3.83 4.49
N GLU A 158 -12.68 -3.68 3.80
CA GLU A 158 -12.65 -3.54 2.34
C GLU A 158 -11.88 -2.27 1.95
N ILE A 159 -10.94 -2.43 1.02
CA ILE A 159 -10.13 -1.33 0.54
C ILE A 159 -10.85 -0.67 -0.63
N ASP A 160 -11.62 0.36 -0.34
CA ASP A 160 -12.26 1.15 -1.39
C ASP A 160 -11.23 1.96 -2.19
N GLU A 161 -11.65 2.45 -3.35
CA GLU A 161 -10.79 3.18 -4.29
C GLU A 161 -10.31 4.57 -3.81
N SER A 162 -10.98 5.17 -2.84
CA SER A 162 -10.64 6.50 -2.31
C SER A 162 -9.74 6.45 -1.07
N ALA A 163 -9.55 5.27 -0.47
CA ALA A 163 -8.55 5.04 0.56
C ALA A 163 -7.11 5.04 -0.02
N PHE A 164 -6.58 6.25 -0.26
CA PHE A 164 -5.20 6.50 -0.68
C PHE A 164 -4.69 7.82 -0.08
N ASN A 165 -3.42 7.90 0.28
CA ASN A 165 -2.79 9.08 0.88
C ASN A 165 -3.45 9.60 2.17
N SER A 166 -3.78 8.68 3.09
CA SER A 166 -4.18 9.09 4.43
C SER A 166 -2.96 9.37 5.32
N PHE A 167 -3.19 9.90 6.52
CA PHE A 167 -2.15 10.35 7.45
C PHE A 167 -1.20 9.26 7.98
N PHE A 168 -1.51 7.98 7.73
CA PHE A 168 -0.61 6.85 7.99
C PHE A 168 -0.18 6.09 6.72
N GLY A 169 -0.39 6.69 5.54
CA GLY A 169 -0.19 6.04 4.27
C GLY A 169 -1.09 4.81 4.10
N SER A 170 -0.63 3.81 3.36
CA SER A 170 -1.35 2.55 3.13
C SER A 170 -1.17 1.51 4.24
N SER A 171 -0.63 1.88 5.41
CA SER A 171 -0.30 0.92 6.46
C SER A 171 -1.48 0.67 7.42
N VAL A 172 -2.12 -0.50 7.29
CA VAL A 172 -3.18 -0.96 8.21
C VAL A 172 -2.66 -1.08 9.64
N LEU A 173 -1.40 -1.49 9.81
CA LEU A 173 -0.79 -1.65 11.14
C LEU A 173 -0.67 -0.31 11.86
N GLU A 174 -0.39 0.77 11.14
CA GLU A 174 -0.34 2.10 11.71
C GLU A 174 -1.72 2.58 12.17
N TYR A 175 -2.78 2.24 11.42
CA TYR A 175 -4.15 2.46 11.88
C TYR A 175 -4.50 1.64 13.12
N ALA A 176 -4.09 0.37 13.19
CA ALA A 176 -4.34 -0.48 14.35
C ALA A 176 -3.70 0.06 15.63
N LYS A 177 -2.45 0.55 15.54
CA LYS A 177 -1.75 1.21 16.65
C LYS A 177 -2.50 2.44 17.14
N PHE A 178 -2.83 3.35 16.23
CA PHE A 178 -3.58 4.57 16.57
C PHE A 178 -4.93 4.25 17.21
N TYR A 179 -5.69 3.33 16.64
CA TYR A 179 -7.00 2.96 17.18
C TYR A 179 -6.92 2.24 18.53
N THR A 180 -5.80 1.57 18.84
CA THR A 180 -5.58 1.02 20.17
C THR A 180 -5.40 2.14 21.20
N ASN A 181 -4.66 3.21 20.86
CA ASN A 181 -4.57 4.39 21.73
C ASN A 181 -5.94 5.08 21.87
N VAL A 182 -6.69 5.27 20.77
CA VAL A 182 -8.07 5.78 20.80
C VAL A 182 -8.97 4.91 21.69
N TYR A 183 -8.77 3.60 21.67
CA TYR A 183 -9.54 2.69 22.51
C TYR A 183 -9.30 2.95 24.00
N VAL A 184 -8.04 3.08 24.40
CA VAL A 184 -7.65 3.43 25.78
C VAL A 184 -8.24 4.80 26.17
N GLU A 185 -8.08 5.81 25.32
CA GLU A 185 -8.65 7.14 25.54
C GLU A 185 -10.18 7.09 25.72
N GLY A 186 -10.87 6.29 24.91
CA GLY A 186 -12.32 6.09 25.05
C GLY A 186 -12.72 5.44 26.37
N LEU A 187 -11.93 4.49 26.89
CA LEU A 187 -12.19 3.86 28.18
C LEU A 187 -11.99 4.84 29.34
N GLU A 188 -10.97 5.70 29.26
CA GLU A 188 -10.64 6.68 30.32
C GLU A 188 -11.53 7.93 30.29
N ARG A 189 -11.95 8.35 29.09
CA ARG A 189 -12.72 9.59 28.86
C ARG A 189 -14.05 9.32 28.13
N PRO A 190 -14.92 8.44 28.66
CA PRO A 190 -16.09 7.95 27.94
C PRO A 190 -17.14 9.04 27.65
N ASP A 191 -17.25 10.06 28.50
CA ASP A 191 -18.21 11.16 28.29
C ASP A 191 -17.75 12.12 27.19
N ALA A 192 -16.44 12.32 27.06
CA ALA A 192 -15.86 13.20 26.06
C ALA A 192 -15.83 12.54 24.67
N LEU A 193 -15.39 11.28 24.59
CA LEU A 193 -15.17 10.60 23.32
C LEU A 193 -16.31 9.68 22.89
N GLY A 194 -17.12 9.20 23.83
CA GLY A 194 -18.24 8.30 23.54
C GLY A 194 -19.19 8.79 22.45
N PRO A 195 -19.57 10.08 22.39
CA PRO A 195 -20.41 10.61 21.31
C PRO A 195 -19.84 10.43 19.89
N ILE A 196 -18.51 10.37 19.73
CA ILE A 196 -17.80 10.20 18.44
C ILE A 196 -17.44 8.73 18.20
N LEU A 197 -17.23 7.94 19.26
CA LEU A 197 -16.75 6.57 19.17
C LEU A 197 -17.87 5.52 19.14
N TRP A 198 -18.83 5.52 20.07
CA TRP A 198 -19.89 4.50 20.11
C TRP A 198 -21.29 5.10 20.29
N GLY A 199 -21.41 6.42 20.23
CA GLY A 199 -22.65 7.14 20.42
C GLY A 199 -23.74 6.77 19.41
N PRO A 200 -25.01 7.11 19.71
CA PRO A 200 -26.13 6.80 18.83
C PRO A 200 -26.06 7.51 17.48
N LYS A 201 -25.34 8.63 17.39
CA LYS A 201 -25.13 9.40 16.15
C LYS A 201 -23.96 8.89 15.30
N VAL A 202 -23.13 7.98 15.82
CA VAL A 202 -22.02 7.40 15.06
C VAL A 202 -22.61 6.39 14.09
N GLU A 203 -22.37 6.62 12.80
CA GLU A 203 -22.86 5.76 11.73
C GLU A 203 -22.35 4.33 11.90
N ALA A 204 -23.19 3.37 11.55
CA ALA A 204 -22.91 1.95 11.64
C ALA A 204 -23.20 1.28 10.30
N CYS A 205 -22.44 0.25 9.99
CA CYS A 205 -22.69 -0.61 8.83
C CYS A 205 -22.60 -2.08 9.25
N PRO A 206 -23.15 -3.01 8.44
CA PRO A 206 -22.89 -4.42 8.61
C PRO A 206 -21.38 -4.72 8.61
N VAL A 207 -20.92 -5.62 9.48
CA VAL A 207 -19.47 -5.94 9.65
C VAL A 207 -18.79 -6.26 8.31
N GLN A 208 -19.48 -7.00 7.44
CA GLN A 208 -19.02 -7.39 6.11
C GLN A 208 -18.88 -6.24 5.11
N LEU A 209 -19.60 -5.13 5.32
CA LEU A 209 -19.56 -3.95 4.48
C LEU A 209 -18.61 -2.86 4.98
N ARG A 210 -17.84 -3.16 6.05
CA ARG A 210 -16.86 -2.23 6.60
C ARG A 210 -15.76 -1.91 5.58
N LYS A 211 -15.44 -0.63 5.46
CA LYS A 211 -14.48 -0.06 4.51
C LYS A 211 -13.38 0.75 5.20
N TRP A 212 -12.26 0.91 4.52
CA TRP A 212 -11.14 1.75 4.99
C TRP A 212 -11.55 3.21 5.17
N THR A 213 -12.25 3.81 4.20
CA THR A 213 -12.65 5.23 4.27
C THR A 213 -13.47 5.58 5.50
N GLN A 214 -14.28 4.65 6.00
CA GLN A 214 -15.16 4.86 7.15
C GLN A 214 -14.34 5.20 8.40
N TYR A 215 -13.37 4.35 8.76
CA TYR A 215 -12.53 4.62 9.93
C TYR A 215 -11.48 5.69 9.65
N ILE A 216 -11.00 5.84 8.41
CA ILE A 216 -10.10 6.95 8.09
C ILE A 216 -10.79 8.30 8.36
N ALA A 217 -12.07 8.43 8.00
CA ALA A 217 -12.86 9.64 8.26
C ALA A 217 -13.04 9.91 9.76
N ILE A 218 -13.36 8.89 10.55
CA ILE A 218 -13.47 9.04 12.02
C ILE A 218 -12.11 9.37 12.64
N GLY A 219 -11.01 8.75 12.19
CA GLY A 219 -9.67 9.08 12.65
C GLY A 219 -9.32 10.54 12.38
N ALA A 220 -9.65 11.06 11.19
CA ALA A 220 -9.47 12.48 10.88
C ALA A 220 -10.35 13.39 11.76
N GLU A 221 -11.58 13.00 12.04
CA GLU A 221 -12.46 13.74 12.96
C GLU A 221 -11.89 13.78 14.40
N LEU A 222 -11.38 12.65 14.89
CA LEU A 222 -10.75 12.56 16.22
C LEU A 222 -9.51 13.45 16.31
N ILE A 223 -8.64 13.42 15.32
CA ILE A 223 -7.45 14.28 15.25
C ILE A 223 -7.85 15.76 15.23
N ALA A 224 -8.91 16.12 14.51
CA ALA A 224 -9.36 17.51 14.43
C ALA A 224 -10.03 18.03 15.71
N LYS A 225 -10.65 17.15 16.51
CA LYS A 225 -11.52 17.55 17.64
C LYS A 225 -10.97 17.21 19.02
N ASP A 226 -10.04 16.27 19.13
CA ASP A 226 -9.51 15.82 20.42
C ASP A 226 -7.98 15.98 20.47
N PRO A 227 -7.44 16.84 21.36
CA PRO A 227 -6.00 17.09 21.45
C PRO A 227 -5.15 15.86 21.77
N ALA A 228 -5.67 14.91 22.56
CA ALA A 228 -4.91 13.70 22.88
C ALA A 228 -4.84 12.75 21.68
N CYS A 229 -5.94 12.54 20.95
CA CYS A 229 -5.93 11.80 19.69
C CYS A 229 -5.03 12.48 18.65
N ALA A 230 -5.05 13.81 18.56
CA ALA A 230 -4.15 14.56 17.70
C ALA A 230 -2.67 14.31 18.06
N LYS A 231 -2.35 14.31 19.35
CA LYS A 231 -1.01 14.01 19.85
C LYS A 231 -0.58 12.57 19.53
N HIS A 232 -1.44 11.58 19.75
CA HIS A 232 -1.13 10.18 19.41
C HIS A 232 -0.80 10.01 17.93
N ALA A 233 -1.54 10.67 17.05
CA ALA A 233 -1.23 10.66 15.62
C ALA A 233 0.10 11.38 15.31
N ALA A 234 0.34 12.54 15.93
CA ALA A 234 1.56 13.33 15.75
C ALA A 234 2.80 12.52 16.15
N ASP A 235 2.80 12.00 17.38
CA ASP A 235 3.91 11.22 17.93
C ASP A 235 4.19 10.01 17.03
N GLN A 236 3.15 9.28 16.60
CA GLN A 236 3.31 8.10 15.75
C GLN A 236 3.91 8.45 14.38
N VAL A 237 3.46 9.54 13.73
CA VAL A 237 4.05 9.99 12.45
C VAL A 237 5.50 10.44 12.65
N THR A 238 5.79 11.22 13.68
CA THR A 238 7.12 11.73 14.00
C THR A 238 8.10 10.59 14.32
N ASP A 239 7.71 9.67 15.19
CA ASP A 239 8.55 8.53 15.61
C ASP A 239 8.89 7.63 14.42
N ARG A 240 7.90 7.31 13.59
CA ARG A 240 8.09 6.52 12.37
C ARG A 240 9.01 7.23 11.39
N THR A 241 8.73 8.50 11.11
CA THR A 241 9.52 9.30 10.16
C THR A 241 10.97 9.36 10.63
N SER A 242 11.19 9.70 11.91
CA SER A 242 12.52 9.76 12.51
C SER A 242 13.25 8.42 12.50
N HIS A 243 12.52 7.31 12.69
CA HIS A 243 13.09 5.98 12.54
C HIS A 243 13.63 5.73 11.13
N PHE A 244 12.88 6.09 10.08
CA PHE A 244 13.37 6.01 8.70
C PHE A 244 14.58 6.90 8.47
N TYR A 245 14.54 8.17 8.91
CA TYR A 245 15.67 9.09 8.74
C TYR A 245 16.94 8.64 9.47
N ARG A 246 16.81 7.96 10.63
CA ARG A 246 17.95 7.43 11.38
C ARG A 246 18.54 6.16 10.76
N THR A 247 17.71 5.29 10.18
CA THR A 247 18.13 3.97 9.70
C THR A 247 18.47 3.95 8.21
N MET A 248 17.71 4.71 7.41
CA MET A 248 17.82 4.76 5.97
C MET A 248 17.38 6.15 5.47
N PRO A 249 18.20 7.21 5.68
CA PRO A 249 17.88 8.56 5.23
C PRO A 249 17.65 8.64 3.70
N PRO A 250 16.93 9.64 3.19
CA PRO A 250 16.51 9.69 1.78
C PRO A 250 17.64 9.51 0.76
N ALA A 251 18.78 10.19 0.96
CA ALA A 251 19.95 10.05 0.08
C ALA A 251 20.52 8.62 0.07
N THR A 252 20.65 8.02 1.25
CA THR A 252 21.10 6.63 1.40
C THR A 252 20.11 5.66 0.76
N PHE A 253 18.81 5.86 0.96
CA PHE A 253 17.78 5.00 0.34
C PHE A 253 17.84 5.08 -1.18
N VAL A 254 17.94 6.28 -1.77
CA VAL A 254 18.11 6.45 -3.23
C VAL A 254 19.30 5.66 -3.74
N GLU A 255 20.45 5.77 -3.06
CA GLU A 255 21.67 5.08 -3.48
C GLU A 255 21.52 3.56 -3.40
N VAL A 256 21.01 3.04 -2.29
CA VAL A 256 20.80 1.60 -2.09
C VAL A 256 19.78 1.06 -3.10
N ASN A 257 18.64 1.71 -3.25
CA ASN A 257 17.61 1.25 -4.17
C ASN A 257 18.04 1.34 -5.63
N ARG A 258 18.87 2.32 -6.00
CA ARG A 258 19.51 2.37 -7.33
C ARG A 258 20.44 1.19 -7.55
N LYS A 259 21.30 0.85 -6.59
CA LYS A 259 22.19 -0.32 -6.69
C LYS A 259 21.39 -1.61 -6.83
N GLU A 260 20.35 -1.80 -6.01
CA GLU A 260 19.44 -2.95 -6.13
C GLU A 260 18.78 -3.01 -7.52
N TRP A 261 18.34 -1.87 -8.06
CA TRP A 261 17.74 -1.77 -9.39
C TRP A 261 18.71 -2.19 -10.51
N GLU A 262 19.95 -1.73 -10.44
CA GLU A 262 21.02 -2.12 -11.38
C GLU A 262 21.37 -3.61 -11.23
N GLU A 263 21.49 -4.10 -10.00
CA GLU A 263 21.74 -5.52 -9.70
C GLU A 263 20.64 -6.45 -10.22
N LEU A 264 19.37 -6.01 -10.17
CA LEU A 264 18.25 -6.78 -10.72
C LEU A 264 18.47 -7.11 -12.21
N HIS A 265 19.00 -6.19 -13.01
CA HIS A 265 19.28 -6.47 -14.43
C HIS A 265 20.26 -7.63 -14.59
N THR A 266 21.35 -7.60 -13.83
CA THR A 266 22.36 -8.67 -13.81
C THR A 266 21.78 -9.99 -13.33
N ARG A 267 21.04 -9.97 -12.19
CA ARG A 267 20.42 -11.17 -11.62
C ARG A 267 19.41 -11.81 -12.57
N LEU A 268 18.58 -11.00 -13.23
CA LEU A 268 17.59 -11.50 -14.19
C LEU A 268 18.20 -11.93 -15.53
N ASN A 269 19.40 -11.45 -15.84
CA ASN A 269 20.20 -11.87 -17.00
C ASN A 269 21.16 -13.03 -16.67
N GLY A 270 20.76 -13.94 -15.78
CA GLY A 270 21.55 -15.13 -15.45
C GLY A 270 22.88 -14.82 -14.77
N GLY A 271 22.98 -13.69 -14.06
CA GLY A 271 24.21 -13.24 -13.40
C GLY A 271 25.20 -12.54 -14.32
N THR A 272 24.89 -12.38 -15.61
CA THR A 272 25.76 -11.66 -16.56
C THR A 272 25.40 -10.17 -16.57
N PRO A 273 26.33 -9.25 -16.26
CA PRO A 273 26.05 -7.82 -16.29
C PRO A 273 25.54 -7.36 -17.65
N LEU A 274 24.48 -6.56 -17.64
CA LEU A 274 23.96 -5.91 -18.84
C LEU A 274 24.65 -4.55 -19.03
N PRO A 275 25.06 -4.18 -20.26
CA PRO A 275 25.50 -2.82 -20.56
C PRO A 275 24.43 -1.79 -20.19
N ALA A 276 24.85 -0.60 -19.73
CA ALA A 276 23.95 0.42 -19.20
C ALA A 276 22.88 0.85 -20.22
N GLU A 277 23.22 0.89 -21.51
CA GLU A 277 22.31 1.23 -22.60
C GLU A 277 21.19 0.19 -22.84
N LYS A 278 21.33 -1.01 -22.27
CA LYS A 278 20.30 -2.06 -22.29
C LYS A 278 19.51 -2.15 -20.98
N GLN A 279 19.93 -1.43 -19.95
CA GLN A 279 19.23 -1.40 -18.67
C GLN A 279 18.07 -0.39 -18.70
N LEU A 280 17.01 -0.69 -17.96
CA LEU A 280 15.97 0.27 -17.65
C LEU A 280 16.54 1.30 -16.67
N ALA A 281 16.48 2.58 -17.02
CA ALA A 281 17.02 3.64 -16.17
C ALA A 281 16.30 3.71 -14.81
N TYR A 282 17.06 4.00 -13.74
CA TYR A 282 16.47 4.18 -12.41
C TYR A 282 15.52 5.39 -12.39
N PRO A 283 14.25 5.22 -11.98
CA PRO A 283 13.23 6.26 -12.20
C PRO A 283 13.23 7.41 -11.18
N PHE A 284 13.99 7.34 -10.08
CA PHE A 284 13.94 8.31 -8.98
C PHE A 284 15.31 8.89 -8.55
N PRO A 285 16.15 9.37 -9.49
CA PRO A 285 17.50 9.80 -9.15
C PRO A 285 17.56 11.00 -8.18
N GLU A 286 16.55 11.86 -8.22
CA GLU A 286 16.48 13.13 -7.47
C GLU A 286 15.55 13.04 -6.25
N ALA A 287 15.01 11.86 -5.94
CA ALA A 287 13.93 11.76 -4.96
C ALA A 287 14.33 12.12 -3.53
N ALA A 288 15.63 12.08 -3.21
CA ALA A 288 16.14 12.59 -1.94
C ALA A 288 15.95 14.10 -1.78
N GLU A 289 16.00 14.86 -2.88
CA GLU A 289 15.83 16.33 -2.89
C GLU A 289 14.38 16.75 -2.63
N TRP A 290 13.44 15.80 -2.65
CA TRP A 290 12.04 16.05 -2.35
C TRP A 290 11.74 15.90 -0.85
N CYS A 291 12.74 15.50 -0.07
CA CYS A 291 12.66 15.28 1.36
C CYS A 291 13.39 16.38 2.13
N LEU A 292 13.14 16.49 3.43
CA LEU A 292 13.90 17.40 4.30
C LEU A 292 15.30 16.83 4.56
N PRO A 293 16.29 17.69 4.90
CA PRO A 293 17.58 17.22 5.41
C PRO A 293 17.41 16.39 6.68
N ALA A 294 18.21 15.33 6.83
CA ALA A 294 18.07 14.40 7.95
C ALA A 294 18.31 15.07 9.30
N GLU A 295 19.26 16.01 9.35
CA GLU A 295 19.57 16.78 10.55
C GLU A 295 18.39 17.63 11.01
N ALA A 296 17.62 18.19 10.06
CA ALA A 296 16.45 19.00 10.37
C ALA A 296 15.30 18.16 10.94
N VAL A 297 15.08 16.96 10.39
CA VAL A 297 14.02 16.05 10.86
C VAL A 297 14.36 15.48 12.22
N LEU A 298 15.60 15.01 12.39
CA LEU A 298 16.04 14.37 13.64
C LEU A 298 16.22 15.36 14.80
N ALA A 299 16.42 16.66 14.52
CA ALA A 299 16.46 17.68 15.56
C ALA A 299 15.06 18.12 16.04
N ALA A 300 14.01 17.87 15.24
CA ALA A 300 12.64 18.25 15.54
C ALA A 300 11.82 17.13 16.23
N ALA A 301 12.39 15.93 16.31
CA ALA A 301 11.79 14.73 16.90
C ALA A 301 12.27 14.50 18.33
#